data_AF-A0A5C6A1A5-F1
#
_entry.id   AF-A0A5C6A1A5-F1
#
_cell.length_a   1.000
_cell.length_b   1.000
_cell.length_c   1.000
_cell.angle_alpha   90.00
_cell.angle_beta   90.00
_cell.angle_gamma   90.00
#
_symmetry.space_group_name_H-M   'P 1'
#
loop_
_entity.id
_entity.type
_entity.pdbx_description
1 polymer ?
#
loop_
_entity_poly.entity_id
_entity_poly.type
_entity_poly.pdbx_seq_one_letter_code
_entity_poly.pdbx_strand_id
1 'polypeptide(L)'
;MSDRDVQTEAFFHDIEDQIFSRLRNEANSPSGREELLRATGTHDTLLIDELGKLGITADGLLALRLFPLVLVAWAEADADANERESVMSHATALGIAEGTTAWILLDRWLTKRPPGLGVDAWRRYTHQMFSTMSEVARERLIDLTQKQMLEVAKASGGYLGLGKISAKENAIIHQVVESMRLPTDFR
;
A
#
# COMPACT_ATOMS: atom_id res chain seq x y z
N MET A 1 5.65 -2.04 -31.73
CA MET A 1 5.64 -0.77 -30.96
C MET A 1 6.09 0.34 -31.89
N SER A 2 5.23 1.32 -32.14
CA SER A 2 5.54 2.50 -32.96
C SER A 2 6.37 3.51 -32.16
N ASP A 3 7.16 4.33 -32.84
CA ASP A 3 7.95 5.42 -32.23
C ASP A 3 7.05 6.42 -31.46
N ARG A 4 5.79 6.56 -31.88
CA ARG A 4 4.76 7.30 -31.14
C ARG A 4 4.37 6.64 -29.81
N ASP A 5 4.23 5.32 -29.78
CA ASP A 5 3.81 4.61 -28.56
C ASP A 5 4.90 4.71 -27.48
N VAL A 6 6.18 4.67 -27.89
CA VAL A 6 7.33 4.82 -26.99
C VAL A 6 7.42 6.24 -26.42
N GLN A 7 7.18 7.26 -27.24
CA GLN A 7 7.18 8.67 -26.79
C GLN A 7 6.01 8.96 -25.84
N THR A 8 4.84 8.37 -26.11
CA THR A 8 3.66 8.50 -25.25
C THR A 8 3.88 7.84 -23.89
N GLU A 9 4.44 6.63 -23.85
CA GLU A 9 4.79 5.94 -22.60
C GLU A 9 5.82 6.72 -21.78
N ALA A 10 6.89 7.21 -22.42
CA ALA A 10 7.90 8.02 -21.75
C ALA A 10 7.33 9.33 -21.17
N PHE A 11 6.38 9.95 -21.87
CA PHE A 11 5.68 11.14 -21.39
C PHE A 11 4.82 10.84 -20.16
N PHE A 12 4.05 9.74 -20.17
CA PHE A 12 3.23 9.35 -19.01
C PHE A 12 4.09 9.05 -17.78
N HIS A 13 5.22 8.36 -17.95
CA HIS A 13 6.16 8.08 -16.88
C HIS A 13 6.74 9.36 -16.25
N ASP A 14 7.09 10.35 -17.06
CA ASP A 14 7.59 11.65 -16.57
C ASP A 14 6.52 12.41 -15.75
N ILE A 15 5.28 12.42 -16.23
CA ILE A 15 4.15 13.04 -15.50
C ILE A 15 3.90 12.35 -14.16
N GLU A 16 3.91 11.01 -14.12
CA GLU A 16 3.81 10.27 -12.87
C GLU A 16 4.94 10.66 -11.90
N ASP A 17 6.18 10.65 -12.37
CA ASP A 17 7.35 10.97 -11.55
C ASP A 17 7.28 12.41 -11.00
N GLN A 18 6.72 13.35 -11.76
CA GLN A 18 6.42 14.70 -11.29
C GLN A 18 5.33 14.74 -10.21
N ILE A 19 4.24 13.97 -10.37
CA ILE A 19 3.18 13.86 -9.36
C ILE A 19 3.75 13.33 -8.04
N PHE A 20 4.54 12.25 -8.07
CA PHE A 20 5.15 11.69 -6.86
C PHE A 20 6.19 12.63 -6.23
N SER A 21 6.95 13.35 -7.04
CA SER A 21 7.87 14.37 -6.54
C SER A 21 7.13 15.48 -5.82
N ARG A 22 5.97 15.90 -6.35
CA ARG A 22 5.11 16.89 -5.71
C ARG A 22 4.55 16.39 -4.37
N LEU A 23 3.97 15.18 -4.36
CA LEU A 23 3.43 14.57 -3.14
C LEU A 23 4.52 14.40 -2.07
N ARG A 24 5.73 14.01 -2.46
CA ARG A 24 6.88 13.93 -1.55
C ARG A 24 7.26 15.30 -1.00
N ASN A 25 7.35 16.33 -1.84
CA ASN A 25 7.68 17.68 -1.38
C ASN A 25 6.60 18.24 -0.44
N GLU A 26 5.34 17.98 -0.75
CA GLU A 26 4.20 18.36 0.07
C GLU A 26 4.23 17.64 1.43
N ALA A 27 4.35 16.32 1.45
CA ALA A 27 4.41 15.53 2.68
C ALA A 27 5.60 15.90 3.58
N ASN A 28 6.74 16.30 2.98
CA ASN A 28 7.93 16.73 3.73
C ASN A 28 7.94 18.23 4.07
N SER A 29 7.01 19.03 3.55
CA SER A 29 6.87 20.44 3.93
C SER A 29 6.49 20.58 5.41
N PRO A 30 6.82 21.69 6.09
CA PRO A 30 6.40 21.90 7.48
C PRO A 30 4.90 21.71 7.69
N SER A 31 4.07 22.26 6.79
CA SER A 31 2.61 22.13 6.86
C SER A 31 2.13 20.71 6.63
N GLY A 32 2.70 19.98 5.66
CA GLY A 32 2.32 18.59 5.38
C GLY A 32 2.71 17.65 6.52
N ARG A 33 3.87 17.86 7.15
CA ARG A 33 4.29 17.11 8.34
C ARG A 33 3.36 17.36 9.52
N GLU A 34 2.97 18.62 9.75
CA GLU A 34 1.98 18.95 10.80
C GLU A 34 0.62 18.30 10.51
N GLU A 35 0.21 18.24 9.26
CA GLU A 35 -1.03 17.57 8.87
C GLU A 35 -0.97 16.06 9.08
N LEU A 36 0.14 15.41 8.72
CA LEU A 36 0.37 14.01 9.01
C LEU A 36 0.37 13.73 10.52
N LEU A 37 0.99 14.59 11.34
CA LEU A 37 0.94 14.47 12.79
C LEU A 37 -0.51 14.53 13.30
N ARG A 38 -1.30 15.50 12.82
CA ARG A 38 -2.72 15.62 13.18
C ARG A 38 -3.55 14.41 12.73
N ALA A 39 -3.38 13.98 11.49
CA ALA A 39 -4.18 12.91 10.89
C ALA A 39 -3.85 11.53 11.47
N THR A 40 -2.58 11.28 11.82
CA THR A 40 -2.17 10.02 12.46
C THR A 40 -2.33 10.03 13.97
N GLY A 41 -2.39 11.20 14.60
CA GLY A 41 -2.37 11.36 16.06
C GLY A 41 -1.07 10.85 16.71
N THR A 42 0.00 10.70 15.92
CA THR A 42 1.28 10.15 16.38
C THR A 42 2.19 11.20 16.99
N HIS A 43 3.08 10.75 17.87
CA HIS A 43 4.28 11.48 18.27
C HIS A 43 5.56 10.83 17.72
N ASP A 44 5.42 9.75 16.95
CA ASP A 44 6.54 9.06 16.28
C ASP A 44 7.01 9.88 15.08
N THR A 45 8.04 10.70 15.28
CA THR A 45 8.62 11.53 14.22
C THR A 45 9.31 10.70 13.14
N LEU A 46 9.77 9.49 13.45
CA LEU A 46 10.36 8.59 12.47
C LEU A 46 9.28 8.09 11.50
N LEU A 47 8.09 7.71 12.01
CA LEU A 47 6.96 7.37 11.15
C LEU A 47 6.62 8.51 10.20
N ILE A 48 6.55 9.76 10.68
CA ILE A 48 6.25 10.93 9.83
C ILE A 48 7.31 11.12 8.75
N ASP A 49 8.60 10.94 9.08
CA ASP A 49 9.69 11.00 8.10
C ASP A 49 9.59 9.87 7.06
N GLU A 50 9.25 8.66 7.47
CA GLU A 50 9.08 7.51 6.59
C GLU A 50 7.89 7.73 5.63
N LEU A 51 6.74 8.17 6.14
CA LEU A 51 5.57 8.53 5.34
C LEU A 51 5.89 9.65 4.33
N GLY A 52 6.60 10.69 4.78
CA GLY A 52 7.06 11.79 3.92
C GLY A 52 7.97 11.31 2.79
N LYS A 53 8.93 10.41 3.06
CA LYS A 53 9.80 9.82 2.03
C LYS A 53 9.02 8.97 1.02
N LEU A 54 7.93 8.33 1.45
CA LEU A 54 7.04 7.56 0.58
C LEU A 54 6.09 8.44 -0.22
N GLY A 55 6.04 9.75 0.05
CA GLY A 55 5.10 10.68 -0.59
C GLY A 55 3.67 10.53 -0.08
N ILE A 56 3.49 9.93 1.10
CA ILE A 56 2.18 9.75 1.72
C ILE A 56 1.86 11.05 2.45
N THR A 57 0.91 11.82 1.91
CA THR A 57 0.30 12.97 2.59
C THR A 57 -0.84 12.51 3.50
N ALA A 58 -1.44 13.42 4.27
CA ALA A 58 -2.59 13.10 5.13
C ALA A 58 -3.76 12.50 4.32
N ASP A 59 -4.06 13.06 3.14
CA ASP A 59 -5.07 12.54 2.20
C ASP A 59 -4.71 11.18 1.59
N GLY A 60 -3.42 10.84 1.59
CA GLY A 60 -2.90 9.56 1.10
C GLY A 60 -2.88 8.44 2.13
N LEU A 61 -3.11 8.73 3.41
CA LEU A 61 -2.96 7.74 4.50
C LEU A 61 -3.83 6.49 4.30
N LEU A 62 -5.02 6.65 3.72
CA LEU A 62 -5.94 5.53 3.50
C LEU A 62 -5.34 4.45 2.57
N ALA A 63 -4.39 4.80 1.69
CA ALA A 63 -3.68 3.84 0.86
C ALA A 63 -2.91 2.80 1.70
N LEU A 64 -2.40 3.17 2.88
CA LEU A 64 -1.66 2.25 3.76
C LEU A 64 -2.53 1.07 4.22
N ARG A 65 -3.85 1.22 4.29
CA ARG A 65 -4.76 0.12 4.62
C ARG A 65 -4.68 -1.03 3.61
N LEU A 66 -4.32 -0.73 2.36
CA LEU A 66 -4.23 -1.71 1.27
C LEU A 66 -2.80 -2.07 0.91
N PHE A 67 -1.80 -1.46 1.56
CA PHE A 67 -0.39 -1.82 1.38
C PHE A 67 -0.11 -3.32 1.52
N PRO A 68 -0.73 -4.07 2.46
CA PRO A 68 -0.59 -5.53 2.52
C PRO A 68 -0.97 -6.28 1.24
N LEU A 69 -2.03 -5.83 0.57
CA LEU A 69 -2.51 -6.44 -0.67
C LEU A 69 -1.51 -6.19 -1.80
N VAL A 70 -0.91 -5.00 -1.83
CA VAL A 70 0.18 -4.67 -2.76
C VAL A 70 1.39 -5.57 -2.54
N LEU A 71 1.76 -5.86 -1.29
CA LEU A 71 2.87 -6.78 -1.00
C LEU A 71 2.61 -8.19 -1.53
N VAL A 72 1.36 -8.65 -1.49
CA VAL A 72 0.96 -9.95 -2.04
C VAL A 72 1.01 -9.95 -3.57
N ALA A 73 0.52 -8.89 -4.22
CA ALA A 73 0.66 -8.74 -5.68
C ALA A 73 2.13 -8.73 -6.14
N TRP A 74 3.05 -8.25 -5.30
CA TRP A 74 4.50 -8.30 -5.55
C TRP A 74 5.21 -9.52 -4.91
N ALA A 75 4.47 -10.56 -4.53
CA ALA A 75 5.07 -11.78 -3.98
C ALA A 75 5.88 -12.54 -5.05
N GLU A 76 5.43 -12.46 -6.30
CA GLU A 76 6.15 -12.95 -7.47
C GLU A 76 6.97 -11.84 -8.15
N ALA A 77 7.47 -12.10 -9.36
CA ALA A 77 8.36 -11.16 -10.06
C ALA A 77 7.65 -9.85 -10.42
N ASP A 78 6.37 -9.93 -10.79
CA ASP A 78 5.54 -8.81 -11.24
C ASP A 78 4.14 -8.91 -10.61
N ALA A 79 3.52 -7.77 -10.34
CA ALA A 79 2.09 -7.68 -10.04
C ALA A 79 1.31 -7.70 -11.35
N ASP A 80 0.59 -8.78 -11.64
CA ASP A 80 -0.14 -8.88 -12.91
C ASP A 80 -1.44 -8.06 -12.91
N ALA A 81 -2.07 -7.98 -14.09
CA ALA A 81 -3.26 -7.18 -14.31
C ALA A 81 -4.46 -7.58 -13.44
N ASN A 82 -4.68 -8.88 -13.20
CA ASN A 82 -5.82 -9.36 -12.41
C ASN A 82 -5.62 -9.08 -10.92
N GLU A 83 -4.40 -9.26 -10.42
CA GLU A 83 -4.03 -8.88 -9.05
C GLU A 83 -4.18 -7.37 -8.85
N ARG A 84 -3.65 -6.56 -9.79
CA ARG A 84 -3.81 -5.11 -9.79
C ARG A 84 -5.28 -4.72 -9.73
N GLU A 85 -6.11 -5.27 -10.61
CA GLU A 85 -7.54 -5.01 -10.65
C GLU A 85 -8.23 -5.39 -9.33
N SER A 86 -7.86 -6.52 -8.74
CA SER A 86 -8.37 -6.96 -7.44
C SER A 86 -8.03 -5.97 -6.32
N VAL A 87 -6.79 -5.47 -6.27
CA VAL A 87 -6.38 -4.44 -5.30
C VAL A 87 -7.18 -3.14 -5.50
N MET A 88 -7.34 -2.67 -6.73
CA MET A 88 -8.07 -1.43 -7.03
C MET A 88 -9.59 -1.57 -6.79
N SER A 89 -10.14 -2.77 -6.94
CA SER A 89 -11.52 -3.08 -6.56
C SER A 89 -11.71 -2.97 -5.04
N HIS A 90 -10.77 -3.49 -4.24
CA HIS A 90 -10.77 -3.29 -2.79
C HIS A 90 -10.61 -1.82 -2.39
N ALA A 91 -9.82 -1.03 -3.14
CA ALA A 91 -9.71 0.41 -2.96
C ALA A 91 -11.05 1.11 -3.16
N THR A 92 -11.74 0.81 -4.26
CA THR A 92 -13.07 1.35 -4.55
C THR A 92 -14.08 0.98 -3.46
N ALA A 93 -14.08 -0.27 -3.00
CA ALA A 93 -14.95 -0.71 -1.90
C ALA A 93 -14.67 -0.03 -0.56
N LEU A 94 -13.44 0.46 -0.36
CA LEU A 94 -13.01 1.26 0.80
C LEU A 94 -13.34 2.76 0.63
N GLY A 95 -13.90 3.17 -0.51
CA GLY A 95 -14.20 4.57 -0.83
C GLY A 95 -13.02 5.36 -1.41
N ILE A 96 -11.93 4.70 -1.79
CA ILE A 96 -10.81 5.33 -2.51
C ILE A 96 -11.23 5.47 -3.97
N ALA A 97 -11.64 6.67 -4.37
CA ALA A 97 -12.04 6.97 -5.74
C ALA A 97 -10.84 7.30 -6.64
N GLU A 98 -11.01 7.07 -7.95
CA GLU A 98 -10.04 7.47 -8.96
C GLU A 98 -9.73 8.98 -8.87
N GLY A 99 -8.45 9.32 -9.05
CA GLY A 99 -7.96 10.70 -8.95
C GLY A 99 -7.70 11.20 -7.52
N THR A 100 -8.07 10.45 -6.47
CA THR A 100 -7.66 10.77 -5.10
C THR A 100 -6.17 10.49 -4.88
N THR A 101 -5.56 11.15 -3.89
CA THR A 101 -4.15 10.91 -3.54
C THR A 101 -3.88 9.46 -3.17
N ALA A 102 -4.79 8.83 -2.41
CA ALA A 102 -4.68 7.42 -2.05
C ALA A 102 -4.74 6.48 -3.27
N TRP A 103 -5.59 6.80 -4.27
CA TRP A 103 -5.64 6.05 -5.52
C TRP A 103 -4.32 6.15 -6.29
N ILE A 104 -3.80 7.36 -6.46
CA ILE A 104 -2.56 7.63 -7.17
C ILE A 104 -1.38 6.87 -6.53
N LEU A 105 -1.32 6.84 -5.19
CA LEU A 105 -0.29 6.09 -4.46
C LEU A 105 -0.40 4.57 -4.69
N LEU A 106 -1.61 4.02 -4.64
CA LEU A 106 -1.84 2.58 -4.87
C LEU A 106 -1.48 2.19 -6.31
N ASP A 107 -1.94 2.98 -7.27
CA ASP A 107 -1.66 2.78 -8.69
C ASP A 107 -0.15 2.70 -8.94
N ARG A 108 0.61 3.63 -8.33
CA ARG A 108 2.06 3.64 -8.40
C ARG A 108 2.74 2.47 -7.73
N TRP A 109 2.30 2.06 -6.54
CA TRP A 109 2.89 0.91 -5.88
C TRP A 109 2.59 -0.40 -6.62
N LEU A 110 1.49 -0.47 -7.38
CA LEU A 110 1.17 -1.60 -8.24
C LEU A 110 1.93 -1.55 -9.58
N THR A 111 2.30 -0.36 -10.08
CA THR A 111 3.14 -0.22 -11.29
C THR A 111 4.62 -0.43 -10.98
N LYS A 112 5.08 0.03 -9.82
CA LYS A 112 6.47 -0.08 -9.36
C LYS A 112 6.49 -0.57 -7.92
N ARG A 113 7.17 -1.70 -7.70
CA ARG A 113 7.31 -2.31 -6.37
C ARG A 113 7.69 -1.26 -5.32
N PRO A 114 6.94 -1.16 -4.21
CA PRO A 114 7.23 -0.18 -3.18
C PRO A 114 8.61 -0.47 -2.54
N PRO A 115 9.35 0.57 -2.11
CA PRO A 115 10.63 0.40 -1.45
C PRO A 115 10.45 -0.31 -0.10
N GLY A 116 11.49 -1.00 0.38
CA GLY A 116 11.45 -1.73 1.66
C GLY A 116 11.01 -0.89 2.85
N LEU A 117 11.34 0.41 2.85
CA LEU A 117 10.89 1.38 3.86
C LEU A 117 9.36 1.45 4.01
N GLY A 118 8.61 1.14 2.94
CA GLY A 118 7.15 1.09 2.96
C GLY A 118 6.60 0.05 3.93
N VAL A 119 7.28 -1.08 4.08
CA VAL A 119 6.88 -2.15 5.01
C VAL A 119 7.05 -1.71 6.45
N ASP A 120 8.15 -1.03 6.78
CA ASP A 120 8.40 -0.53 8.13
C ASP A 120 7.40 0.56 8.51
N ALA A 121 7.20 1.55 7.63
CA ALA A 121 6.23 2.63 7.84
C ALA A 121 4.80 2.09 8.04
N TRP A 122 4.38 1.16 7.18
CA TRP A 122 3.07 0.50 7.29
C TRP A 122 2.92 -0.24 8.62
N ARG A 123 3.94 -0.99 9.04
CA ARG A 123 3.91 -1.74 10.30
C ARG A 123 3.78 -0.79 11.48
N ARG A 124 4.63 0.24 11.56
CA ARG A 124 4.58 1.24 12.65
C ARG A 124 3.21 1.89 12.75
N TYR A 125 2.69 2.38 11.61
CA TYR A 125 1.37 3.00 11.54
C TYR A 125 0.25 2.05 11.99
N THR A 126 0.29 0.80 11.53
CA THR A 126 -0.71 -0.23 11.88
C THR A 126 -0.71 -0.51 13.39
N HIS A 127 0.46 -0.65 14.03
CA HIS A 127 0.51 -0.90 15.48
C HIS A 127 0.07 0.31 16.30
N GLN A 128 0.39 1.51 15.85
CA GLN A 128 -0.08 2.72 16.51
C GLN A 128 -1.61 2.83 16.43
N MET A 129 -2.21 2.52 15.28
CA MET A 129 -3.66 2.45 15.17
C MET A 129 -4.21 1.37 16.11
N PHE A 130 -3.60 0.19 16.14
CA PHE A 130 -4.01 -0.93 16.99
C PHE A 130 -3.91 -0.65 18.49
N SER A 131 -2.99 0.20 18.95
CA SER A 131 -2.88 0.55 20.37
C SER A 131 -4.11 1.33 20.88
N THR A 132 -4.91 1.89 19.98
CA THR A 132 -6.15 2.61 20.31
C THR A 132 -7.42 1.79 20.06
N MET A 133 -7.28 0.59 19.49
CA MET A 133 -8.41 -0.29 19.16
C MET A 133 -8.63 -1.33 20.26
N SER A 134 -9.89 -1.77 20.40
CA SER A 134 -10.17 -2.97 21.18
C SER A 134 -9.57 -4.20 20.51
N GLU A 135 -9.27 -5.23 21.29
CA GLU A 135 -8.78 -6.51 20.77
C GLU A 135 -9.71 -7.11 19.71
N VAL A 136 -11.02 -7.06 19.94
CA VAL A 136 -12.02 -7.55 18.97
C VAL A 136 -11.98 -6.78 17.65
N ALA A 137 -11.83 -5.45 17.70
CA ALA A 137 -11.75 -4.64 16.49
C ALA A 137 -10.44 -4.91 15.73
N ARG A 138 -9.33 -5.08 16.46
CA ARG A 138 -8.02 -5.44 15.90
C ARG A 138 -8.08 -6.79 15.18
N GLU A 139 -8.57 -7.85 15.83
CA GLU A 139 -8.66 -9.18 15.21
C GLU A 139 -9.56 -9.16 13.96
N ARG A 140 -10.71 -8.46 14.00
CA ARG A 140 -11.57 -8.32 12.82
C ARG A 140 -10.86 -7.65 11.65
N LEU A 141 -10.01 -6.66 11.92
CA LEU A 141 -9.26 -5.96 10.89
C LEU A 141 -8.12 -6.83 10.32
N ILE A 142 -7.47 -7.63 11.16
CA ILE A 142 -6.48 -8.64 10.73
C ILE A 142 -7.15 -9.67 9.83
N ASP A 143 -8.27 -10.26 10.27
CA ASP A 143 -9.02 -11.27 9.52
C ASP A 143 -9.51 -10.73 8.17
N LEU A 144 -10.04 -9.50 8.17
CA LEU A 144 -10.47 -8.82 6.94
C LEU A 144 -9.29 -8.61 5.98
N THR A 145 -8.15 -8.13 6.49
CA THR A 145 -6.95 -7.90 5.67
C THR A 145 -6.42 -9.21 5.11
N GLN A 146 -6.37 -10.28 5.91
CA GLN A 146 -5.98 -11.61 5.46
C GLN A 146 -6.92 -12.13 4.36
N LYS A 147 -8.23 -11.98 4.54
CA LYS A 147 -9.21 -12.40 3.53
C LYS A 147 -9.01 -11.66 2.20
N GLN A 148 -8.82 -10.35 2.24
CA GLN A 148 -8.59 -9.54 1.04
C GLN A 148 -7.28 -9.93 0.33
N MET A 149 -6.21 -10.17 1.09
CA MET A 149 -4.95 -10.68 0.51
C MET A 149 -5.14 -12.03 -0.19
N LEU A 150 -5.94 -12.95 0.38
CA LEU A 150 -6.28 -14.23 -0.26
C LEU A 150 -7.13 -14.06 -1.52
N GLU A 151 -7.97 -13.03 -1.59
CA GLU A 151 -8.77 -12.69 -2.76
C GLU A 151 -7.88 -12.15 -3.90
N VAL A 152 -6.91 -11.28 -3.58
CA VAL A 152 -5.90 -10.78 -4.53
C VAL A 152 -5.06 -11.93 -5.09
N ALA A 153 -4.49 -12.77 -4.24
CA ALA A 153 -3.67 -13.91 -4.66
C ALA A 153 -4.43 -14.93 -5.53
N LYS A 154 -5.76 -14.99 -5.41
CA LYS A 154 -6.60 -15.87 -6.25
C LYS A 154 -6.97 -15.24 -7.58
N ALA A 155 -6.85 -13.93 -7.74
CA ALA A 155 -7.25 -13.21 -8.94
C ALA A 155 -6.41 -13.61 -10.17
N SER A 156 -5.12 -13.91 -9.96
CA SER A 156 -4.20 -14.26 -11.04
C SER A 156 -4.22 -15.74 -11.49
N GLY A 157 -4.90 -16.62 -10.73
CA GLY A 157 -4.85 -18.08 -10.86
C GLY A 157 -4.54 -18.59 -12.26
N GLY A 158 -3.27 -18.99 -12.47
CA GLY A 158 -2.53 -18.97 -13.75
C GLY A 158 -3.13 -19.68 -14.97
N TYR A 159 -2.32 -19.78 -16.04
CA TYR A 159 -2.62 -20.23 -17.43
C TYR A 159 -3.51 -21.49 -17.64
N LEU A 160 -3.97 -22.17 -16.58
CA LEU A 160 -4.83 -23.37 -16.59
C LEU A 160 -5.93 -23.38 -15.50
N GLY A 161 -6.48 -22.22 -15.10
CA GLY A 161 -7.85 -22.15 -14.54
C GLY A 161 -8.11 -22.85 -13.19
N LEU A 162 -7.07 -23.12 -12.40
CA LEU A 162 -7.20 -23.67 -11.05
C LEU A 162 -6.57 -22.68 -10.06
N GLY A 163 -7.38 -21.80 -9.47
CA GLY A 163 -7.00 -20.71 -8.56
C GLY A 163 -6.24 -21.13 -7.31
N LYS A 164 -4.98 -21.55 -7.48
CA LYS A 164 -4.08 -22.00 -6.41
C LYS A 164 -3.09 -20.89 -6.08
N ILE A 165 -3.13 -20.44 -4.84
CA ILE A 165 -2.17 -19.51 -4.25
C ILE A 165 -0.78 -20.19 -4.22
N SER A 166 0.25 -19.49 -4.67
CA SER A 166 1.64 -19.93 -4.66
C SER A 166 2.21 -20.04 -3.25
N ALA A 167 3.40 -20.65 -3.13
CA ALA A 167 4.12 -20.70 -1.86
C ALA A 167 4.62 -19.31 -1.42
N LYS A 168 5.00 -18.44 -2.36
CA LYS A 168 5.53 -17.10 -2.05
C LYS A 168 4.42 -16.17 -1.56
N GLU A 169 3.27 -16.17 -2.23
CA GLU A 169 2.10 -15.39 -1.78
C GLU A 169 1.65 -15.85 -0.38
N ASN A 170 1.55 -17.16 -0.14
CA ASN A 170 1.23 -17.67 1.19
C ASN A 170 2.26 -17.23 2.25
N ALA A 171 3.55 -17.20 1.92
CA ALA A 171 4.59 -16.73 2.83
C ALA A 171 4.43 -15.24 3.17
N ILE A 172 4.16 -14.39 2.18
CA ILE A 172 3.90 -12.96 2.40
C ILE A 172 2.64 -12.75 3.25
N ILE A 173 1.54 -13.45 2.94
CA ILE A 173 0.30 -13.38 3.71
C ILE A 173 0.56 -13.75 5.18
N HIS A 174 1.26 -14.86 5.42
CA HIS A 174 1.63 -15.28 6.77
C HIS A 174 2.47 -14.23 7.49
N GLN A 175 3.52 -13.72 6.83
CA GLN A 175 4.42 -12.72 7.41
C GLN A 175 3.69 -11.42 7.77
N VAL A 176 2.80 -10.95 6.90
CA VAL A 176 1.98 -9.75 7.13
C VAL A 176 1.06 -9.99 8.33
N VAL A 177 0.30 -11.07 8.36
CA VAL A 177 -0.64 -11.38 9.45
C VAL A 177 0.10 -11.52 10.78
N GLU A 178 1.24 -12.19 10.79
CA GLU A 178 2.10 -12.30 11.96
C GLU A 178 2.59 -10.91 12.41
N SER A 179 3.05 -10.07 11.49
CA SER A 179 3.48 -8.71 11.83
C SER A 179 2.36 -7.86 12.39
N MET A 180 1.11 -8.02 11.95
CA MET A 180 -0.04 -7.29 12.52
C MET A 180 -0.37 -7.77 13.94
N ARG A 181 -0.19 -9.06 14.25
CA ARG A 181 -0.48 -9.65 15.56
C ARG A 181 0.61 -9.39 16.60
N LEU A 182 1.87 -9.45 16.19
CA LEU A 182 3.00 -9.26 17.09
C LEU A 182 3.23 -7.76 17.35
N PRO A 183 3.20 -7.28 18.60
CA PRO A 183 3.52 -5.88 18.87
C PRO A 183 4.93 -5.57 18.34
N THR A 184 5.07 -4.46 17.64
CA THR A 184 6.39 -3.95 17.27
C THR A 184 7.07 -3.45 18.54
N ASP A 185 8.14 -4.10 18.97
CA ASP A 185 9.04 -3.55 19.98
C ASP A 185 9.71 -2.32 19.38
N PHE A 186 9.11 -1.15 19.58
CA PHE A 186 9.77 0.12 19.29
C PHE A 186 10.87 0.33 20.34
N ARG A 187 12.10 -0.07 20.01
CA ARG A 187 13.31 0.40 20.69
C ARG A 187 13.92 1.56 19.94
#